data_AF-A0A962SV37-F1
#
_entry.id   AF-A0A962SV37-F1
#
_cell.length_a   1.000
_cell.length_b   1.000
_cell.length_c   1.000
_cell.angle_alpha   90.00
_cell.angle_beta   90.00
_cell.angle_gamma   90.00
#
_symmetry.space_group_name_H-M   'P 1'
#
loop_
_entity.id
_entity.type
_entity.pdbx_description
1 polymer ?
#
loop_
_entity_poly.entity_id
_entity_poly.type
_entity_poly.pdbx_seq_one_letter_code
_entity_poly.pdbx_strand_id
1 'polypeptide(L)'
;MSRFWRWVALTGYFGLFGWLLLWFAWLEPPGHLPVALVLLALVGPLLWPLRGLLHGRPYTHAWAGFLALFYFTVGVFHAAGPM
;
A
#
# COMPACT_ATOMS: atom_id res chain seq x y z
N MET A 1 -10.88 -15.48 -13.03
CA MET A 1 -10.83 -14.00 -12.98
C MET A 1 -10.73 -13.48 -14.39
N SER A 2 -11.69 -12.70 -14.89
CA SER A 2 -11.52 -12.03 -16.19
C SER A 2 -10.29 -11.11 -16.10
N ARG A 3 -9.47 -11.07 -17.16
CA ARG A 3 -8.19 -10.33 -17.15
C ARG A 3 -8.37 -8.89 -16.67
N PHE A 4 -9.51 -8.28 -16.99
CA PHE A 4 -9.93 -6.95 -16.55
C PHE A 4 -9.84 -6.74 -15.02
N TRP A 5 -10.48 -7.59 -14.22
CA TRP A 5 -10.47 -7.45 -12.75
C TRP A 5 -9.07 -7.58 -12.15
N ARG A 6 -8.21 -8.39 -12.79
CA ARG A 6 -6.80 -8.50 -12.38
C ARG A 6 -6.06 -7.18 -12.58
N TRP A 7 -6.27 -6.53 -13.73
CA TRP A 7 -5.67 -5.22 -14.02
C TRP A 7 -6.17 -4.15 -13.06
N VAL A 8 -7.47 -4.09 -12.77
CA VAL A 8 -8.04 -3.15 -11.79
C VAL A 8 -7.44 -3.34 -10.39
N ALA A 9 -7.30 -4.60 -9.95
CA ALA A 9 -6.66 -4.88 -8.66
C ALA A 9 -5.18 -4.48 -8.64
N LEU A 10 -4.45 -4.73 -9.73
CA LEU A 10 -3.04 -4.36 -9.84
C LEU A 10 -2.86 -2.84 -9.87
N THR A 11 -3.65 -2.10 -10.66
CA THR A 11 -3.54 -0.64 -10.73
C THR A 11 -3.88 0.01 -9.39
N GLY A 12 -4.92 -0.45 -8.69
CA GLY A 12 -5.24 0.04 -7.35
C GLY A 12 -4.13 -0.26 -6.33
N TYR A 13 -3.57 -1.46 -6.39
CA TYR A 13 -2.46 -1.87 -5.53
C TYR A 13 -1.19 -1.03 -5.78
N PHE A 14 -0.79 -0.85 -7.04
CA PHE A 14 0.35 0.01 -7.39
C PHE A 14 0.10 1.48 -7.11
N GLY A 15 -1.14 1.95 -7.24
CA GLY A 15 -1.55 3.31 -6.85
C GLY A 15 -1.36 3.54 -5.36
N LEU A 16 -1.81 2.60 -4.51
CA LEU A 16 -1.60 2.66 -3.06
C LEU A 16 -0.11 2.63 -2.70
N PHE A 17 0.66 1.74 -3.33
CA PHE A 17 2.10 1.64 -3.14
C PHE A 17 2.83 2.94 -3.51
N GLY A 18 2.51 3.52 -4.67
CA GLY A 18 3.09 4.78 -5.14
C GLY A 18 2.66 5.97 -4.28
N TRP A 19 1.42 5.98 -3.78
CA TRP A 19 0.92 7.01 -2.89
C TRP A 19 1.67 7.03 -1.56
N LEU A 20 1.90 5.87 -0.95
CA LEU A 20 2.70 5.74 0.28
C LEU A 20 4.14 6.23 0.06
N LEU A 21 4.76 5.86 -1.06
CA LEU A 21 6.10 6.33 -1.40
C LEU A 21 6.14 7.86 -1.55
N LEU A 22 5.20 8.43 -2.31
CA LEU A 22 5.16 9.87 -2.57
C LEU A 22 4.94 10.66 -1.26
N TRP A 23 4.05 10.17 -0.40
CA TRP A 23 3.73 10.84 0.86
C TRP A 23 4.93 10.90 1.80
N PHE A 24 5.48 9.74 2.16
CA PHE A 24 6.55 9.66 3.16
C PHE A 24 7.93 10.09 2.62
N ALA A 25 8.15 10.06 1.30
CA ALA A 25 9.41 10.51 0.71
C ALA A 25 9.45 12.02 0.43
N TRP A 26 8.30 12.65 0.14
CA TRP A 26 8.28 14.04 -0.35
C TRP A 26 7.34 14.97 0.40
N LEU A 27 6.10 14.56 0.68
CA LEU A 27 5.09 15.46 1.26
C LEU A 27 5.34 15.71 2.75
N GLU A 28 5.54 14.64 3.52
CA GLU A 28 5.80 14.70 4.96
C GLU A 28 6.86 13.68 5.35
N PRO A 29 8.15 14.06 5.27
CA PRO A 29 9.20 13.24 5.81
C PRO A 29 9.02 13.12 7.34
N PRO A 30 9.05 11.91 7.92
CA PRO A 30 9.00 11.74 9.37
C PRO A 30 10.17 12.47 10.05
N GLY A 31 9.87 13.43 10.93
CA GLY A 31 10.88 14.27 11.59
C GLY A 31 11.70 13.54 12.66
N HIS A 32 11.17 12.44 13.21
CA HIS A 32 11.75 11.71 14.35
C HIS A 32 12.22 10.29 13.99
N LEU A 33 11.88 9.79 12.80
CA LEU A 33 12.26 8.45 12.33
C LEU A 33 12.89 8.54 10.94
N PRO A 34 13.90 7.72 10.62
CA PRO A 34 14.45 7.69 9.29
C PRO A 34 13.38 7.25 8.28
N VAL A 35 13.21 8.05 7.21
CA VAL A 35 12.25 7.81 6.11
C VAL A 35 12.35 6.37 5.60
N ALA A 36 13.58 5.84 5.46
CA ALA A 36 13.83 4.48 5.00
C ALA A 36 13.21 3.40 5.91
N LEU A 37 13.16 3.63 7.23
CA LEU A 37 12.59 2.69 8.19
C LEU A 37 11.06 2.70 8.14
N VAL A 38 10.45 3.88 8.01
CA VAL A 38 9.00 4.03 7.82
C VAL A 38 8.56 3.39 6.51
N LEU A 39 9.31 3.63 5.43
CA LEU A 39 9.08 2.98 4.15
C LEU A 39 9.27 1.47 4.24
N LEU A 40 10.30 0.94 4.90
CA LEU A 40 10.45 -0.50 5.06
C LEU A 40 9.30 -1.12 5.88
N ALA A 41 8.81 -0.42 6.90
CA ALA A 41 7.72 -0.88 7.74
C ALA A 41 6.36 -0.90 7.02
N LEU A 42 6.07 0.09 6.18
CA LEU A 42 4.79 0.21 5.45
C LEU A 42 4.85 -0.44 4.05
N VAL A 43 5.97 -0.32 3.34
CA VAL A 43 6.12 -0.85 1.97
C VAL A 43 6.56 -2.31 1.99
N GLY A 44 7.36 -2.71 2.98
CA GLY A 44 7.85 -4.10 3.12
C GLY A 44 6.74 -5.15 3.17
N PRO A 45 5.69 -4.99 4.01
CA PRO A 45 4.57 -5.92 4.06
C PRO A 45 3.78 -5.98 2.76
N LEU A 46 3.77 -4.89 1.97
CA LEU A 46 3.12 -4.85 0.66
C LEU A 46 3.84 -5.74 -0.35
N LEU A 47 5.17 -5.80 -0.35
CA LEU A 47 5.91 -6.61 -1.33
C LEU A 47 5.54 -8.12 -1.29
N TRP A 48 5.07 -8.61 -0.14
CA TRP A 48 4.67 -10.00 0.06
C TRP A 48 3.40 -10.45 -0.71
N PRO A 49 2.29 -9.70 -0.71
CA PRO A 49 1.14 -9.98 -1.58
C PRO A 49 1.39 -9.61 -3.05
N LEU A 50 2.31 -8.70 -3.37
CA LEU A 50 2.59 -8.33 -4.78
C LEU A 50 2.95 -9.56 -5.62
N ARG A 51 3.85 -10.42 -5.12
CA ARG A 51 4.20 -11.68 -5.81
C ARG A 51 2.99 -12.57 -6.05
N GLY A 52 2.05 -12.69 -5.11
CA GLY A 52 0.90 -13.57 -5.26
C GLY A 52 -0.19 -12.99 -6.17
N LEU A 53 -0.32 -11.65 -6.18
CA LEU A 53 -1.14 -10.89 -7.12
C LEU A 53 -0.67 -11.08 -8.57
N LEU A 54 0.65 -11.01 -8.81
CA LEU A 54 1.24 -11.24 -10.14
C LEU A 54 1.04 -12.68 -10.63
N HIS A 55 1.07 -13.66 -9.72
CA HIS A 55 0.77 -15.07 -10.02
C HIS A 55 -0.74 -15.36 -10.13
N GLY A 56 -1.61 -14.36 -9.97
CA GLY A 56 -3.06 -14.50 -10.14
C GLY A 56 -3.74 -15.39 -9.09
N ARG A 57 -3.15 -15.54 -7.90
CA ARG A 57 -3.73 -16.37 -6.84
C ARG A 57 -4.96 -15.66 -6.24
N PRO A 58 -6.17 -16.24 -6.29
CA PRO A 58 -7.39 -15.58 -5.82
C PRO A 58 -7.34 -15.26 -4.33
N TYR A 59 -6.68 -16.11 -3.53
CA TYR A 59 -6.44 -15.85 -2.10
C TYR A 59 -5.66 -14.55 -1.86
N THR A 60 -4.67 -14.25 -2.70
CA THR A 60 -3.85 -13.04 -2.53
C THR A 60 -4.61 -11.78 -2.92
N HIS A 61 -5.58 -11.86 -3.83
CA HIS A 61 -6.47 -10.73 -4.13
C HIS A 61 -7.33 -10.34 -2.92
N ALA A 62 -7.88 -11.31 -2.18
CA ALA A 62 -8.64 -11.04 -0.96
C ALA A 62 -7.73 -10.43 0.13
N TRP A 63 -6.54 -11.00 0.32
CA TRP A 63 -5.56 -10.51 1.29
C TRP A 63 -5.08 -9.09 0.99
N ALA A 64 -4.85 -8.78 -0.29
CA ALA A 64 -4.49 -7.43 -0.73
C ALA A 64 -5.61 -6.42 -0.49
N GLY A 65 -6.88 -6.84 -0.61
CA GLY A 65 -8.04 -6.02 -0.24
C GLY A 65 -8.05 -5.66 1.24
N PHE A 66 -7.81 -6.61 2.13
CA PHE A 66 -7.73 -6.35 3.58
C PHE A 66 -6.59 -5.40 3.94
N LEU A 67 -5.40 -5.58 3.34
CA LEU A 67 -4.30 -4.63 3.49
C LEU A 67 -4.68 -3.23 3.01
N ALA A 68 -5.30 -3.11 1.83
CA ALA A 68 -5.70 -1.82 1.29
C ALA A 68 -6.62 -1.05 2.26
N LEU A 69 -7.55 -1.74 2.92
CA LEU A 69 -8.38 -1.14 3.97
C LEU A 69 -7.56 -0.66 5.17
N PHE A 70 -6.60 -1.47 5.64
CA PHE A 70 -5.71 -1.07 6.72
C PHE A 70 -4.91 0.19 6.37
N TYR A 71 -4.30 0.26 5.19
CA TYR A 71 -3.57 1.46 4.72
C TYR A 71 -4.48 2.65 4.51
N PHE A 72 -5.71 2.43 4.05
CA PHE A 72 -6.70 3.50 3.96
C PHE A 72 -7.02 4.09 5.33
N THR A 73 -7.23 3.24 6.35
CA THR A 73 -7.41 3.68 7.73
C THR A 73 -6.21 4.48 8.23
N VAL A 74 -4.98 4.00 8.03
CA VAL A 74 -3.75 4.73 8.38
C VAL A 74 -3.69 6.09 7.68
N GLY A 75 -4.02 6.15 6.39
CA GLY A 75 -4.06 7.40 5.62
C GLY A 75 -5.12 8.37 6.13
N VAL A 76 -6.33 7.89 6.47
CA VAL A 76 -7.38 8.70 7.08
C VAL A 76 -6.95 9.22 8.45
N PHE A 77 -6.28 8.40 9.28
CA PHE A 77 -5.73 8.85 10.56
C PHE A 77 -4.65 9.92 10.38
N HIS A 78 -3.78 9.79 9.38
CA HIS A 78 -2.81 10.83 9.05
C HIS A 78 -3.49 12.13 8.59
N ALA A 79 -4.58 12.04 7.81
CA ALA A 79 -5.30 13.22 7.32
C ALA A 79 -6.21 13.87 8.38
N ALA A 80 -6.73 13.09 9.34
CA ALA A 80 -7.67 13.54 10.38
C ALA A 80 -7.00 13.85 11.73
N GLY A 81 -5.80 13.32 11.98
CA GLY A 81 -5.00 13.65 13.15
C GLY A 81 -4.49 15.09 13.06
N PRO A 82 -4.37 15.81 14.19
CA PRO A 82 -3.68 17.10 14.20
C PRO A 82 -2.21 16.82 13.88
N MET A 83 -1.77 17.29 12.73
CA MET A 83 -0.35 17.41 12.38
C MET A 83 0.39 18.33 13.35
#